data_AF-A0A326QNZ3-F1
#
_entry.id   AF-A0A326QNZ3-F1
#
_cell.length_a   1.000
_cell.length_b   1.000
_cell.length_c   1.000
_cell.angle_alpha   90.00
_cell.angle_beta   90.00
_cell.angle_gamma   90.00
#
_symmetry.space_group_name_H-M   'P 1'
#
loop_
_entity.id
_entity.type
_entity.pdbx_description
1 polymer ?
#
loop_
_entity_poly.entity_id
_entity_poly.type
_entity_poly.pdbx_seq_one_letter_code
_entity_poly.pdbx_strand_id
1 'polypeptide(L)'
;MGHPPPRVAIAHSSTTRLATRSRNRSRNKWLPLSPPEEQALSAAGTAPPLLQPWREHATLRSLRDQLQLCFDCWNLLESPGGVSRRCVYLPPGAKEPDANYRNRVENARPSGFFRDALRTYAGMLSFLEYLALPPSLQRVISDVDGRGTDLGVFLFIADLLVLRDGGCLILVLPPLRGWPSEGHRLDAIRRGDRLSLPRLSLVPRSDLLDWHLPSPDSPPHRLNWRQDRRAPQPPLYDSAIPVHHLGPAGLGPDGAAGVTAPRLEDWLYHQATLGDDGLAVETFAAVPNSAAASGRAASVYGASGYSAQRLGPPLLLPRQHTMPVVWYAADGAAFGEGDLPHLGLANQYLTHYRLKSEYEDLLSRCALPVGVRSGLVDQYGFQRSEDGEPRSPEQLVLSTSTFMDLPEGADFNWKEIRARSLAEHRAYLTLLDETMRRDALVPTQNRGAGRSETEISLTAGQAYALLQSLATQKTSVFATVLEHWCSLTGDSLVPGAGLALTVTPLTPPLRPQPSVGEWLTLHERGVISTAELRHQLSLAAAPGVVNPISGSATESFAVPAPELS
;
A
#
# COMPACT_ATOMS: atom_id res chain seq x y z
N MET A 1 12.66 26.35 85.33
CA MET A 1 11.23 26.01 85.27
C MET A 1 10.97 25.26 83.97
N GLY A 2 10.32 24.10 84.04
CA GLY A 2 9.65 23.45 82.90
C GLY A 2 10.53 22.67 81.92
N HIS A 3 10.81 21.41 82.25
CA HIS A 3 11.28 20.38 81.31
C HIS A 3 10.37 20.23 80.08
N PRO A 4 10.92 20.06 78.88
CA PRO A 4 10.28 19.26 77.84
C PRO A 4 10.79 17.79 77.87
N PRO A 5 9.92 16.82 77.52
CA PRO A 5 10.14 15.38 77.71
C PRO A 5 11.00 14.71 76.60
N PRO A 6 11.40 13.43 76.78
CA PRO A 6 12.60 12.86 76.17
C PRO A 6 12.37 12.25 74.77
N ARG A 7 13.45 12.28 73.97
CA ARG A 7 13.59 11.54 72.73
C ARG A 7 13.63 10.03 73.02
N VAL A 8 12.63 9.30 72.50
CA VAL A 8 12.68 7.84 72.35
C VAL A 8 12.84 7.52 70.87
N ALA A 9 13.94 6.84 70.54
CA ALA A 9 14.18 6.22 69.25
C ALA A 9 13.60 4.80 69.27
N ILE A 10 12.80 4.46 68.27
CA ILE A 10 12.54 3.07 67.85
C ILE A 10 12.63 3.02 66.32
N ALA A 11 13.30 1.98 65.85
CA ALA A 11 13.81 1.78 64.50
C ALA A 11 12.82 1.15 63.51
N HIS A 12 13.25 1.17 62.23
CA HIS A 12 12.82 0.38 61.07
C HIS A 12 11.52 0.80 60.36
N SER A 13 11.61 1.32 59.13
CA SER A 13 11.70 0.48 57.91
C SER A 13 11.52 1.35 56.65
N SER A 14 12.48 1.23 55.74
CA SER A 14 12.38 1.30 54.27
C SER A 14 11.15 2.00 53.67
N THR A 15 11.28 3.27 53.34
CA THR A 15 10.27 4.00 52.54
C THR A 15 10.45 3.65 51.07
N THR A 16 9.70 2.65 50.63
CA THR A 16 9.55 2.26 49.22
C THR A 16 8.94 3.41 48.43
N ARG A 17 9.70 3.96 47.48
CA ARG A 17 9.20 4.91 46.47
C ARG A 17 8.12 4.21 45.63
N LEU A 18 6.87 4.62 45.82
CA LEU A 18 5.74 4.27 44.97
C LEU A 18 5.93 4.93 43.60
N ALA A 19 6.66 4.25 42.72
CA ALA A 19 6.62 4.50 41.29
C ALA A 19 5.23 4.13 40.77
N THR A 20 4.45 5.14 40.39
CA THR A 20 3.21 5.03 39.63
C THR A 20 3.51 4.34 38.30
N ARG A 21 3.36 3.01 38.29
CA ARG A 21 3.34 2.19 37.08
C ARG A 21 2.11 2.57 36.25
N SER A 22 2.29 3.51 35.33
CA SER A 22 1.40 3.66 34.17
C SER A 22 1.42 2.35 33.39
N ARG A 23 0.37 1.55 33.56
CA ARG A 23 0.11 0.35 32.77
C ARG A 23 -0.39 0.77 31.40
N ASN A 24 0.51 1.23 30.53
CA ASN A 24 0.33 1.08 29.09
C ASN A 24 0.41 -0.42 28.78
N ARG A 25 -0.71 -1.13 28.95
CA ARG A 25 -0.92 -2.45 28.34
C ARG A 25 -1.04 -2.21 26.84
N SER A 26 0.08 -2.21 26.13
CA SER A 26 0.08 -2.44 24.69
C SER A 26 -0.55 -3.82 24.47
N ARG A 27 -1.80 -3.82 24.00
CA ARG A 27 -2.57 -5.04 23.73
C ARG A 27 -2.24 -5.66 22.37
N ASN A 28 -1.16 -5.20 21.74
CA ASN A 28 -0.60 -5.76 20.51
C ASN A 28 0.76 -6.38 20.84
N LYS A 29 0.78 -7.48 21.60
CA LYS A 29 1.92 -8.39 21.56
C LYS A 29 1.71 -9.28 20.34
N TRP A 30 2.34 -8.91 19.24
CA TRP A 30 2.68 -9.87 18.21
C TRP A 30 3.38 -11.06 18.88
N LEU A 31 3.05 -12.28 18.45
CA LEU A 31 3.57 -13.51 19.01
C LEU A 31 5.10 -13.40 19.17
N PRO A 32 5.66 -13.81 20.32
CA PRO A 32 7.11 -13.91 20.44
C PRO A 32 7.61 -14.87 19.35
N LEU A 33 8.76 -14.55 18.77
CA LEU A 33 9.49 -15.43 17.87
C LEU A 33 9.56 -16.82 18.51
N SER A 34 9.36 -17.85 17.70
CA SER A 34 9.46 -19.22 18.17
C SER A 34 10.89 -19.48 18.72
N PRO A 35 11.06 -20.33 19.74
CA PRO A 35 12.38 -20.71 20.26
C PRO A 35 13.44 -21.08 19.19
N PRO A 36 13.10 -21.75 18.06
CA PRO A 36 14.06 -21.98 16.98
C PRO A 36 14.47 -20.70 16.22
N GLU A 37 13.61 -19.69 16.13
CA GLU A 37 13.93 -18.39 15.51
C GLU A 37 14.88 -17.55 16.39
N GLU A 38 14.70 -17.57 17.71
CA GLU A 38 15.65 -16.95 18.65
C GLU A 38 17.02 -17.66 18.63
N GLN A 39 17.03 -18.99 18.52
CA GLN A 39 18.26 -19.77 18.39
C GLN A 39 18.98 -19.51 17.06
N ALA A 40 18.25 -19.39 15.93
CA ALA A 40 18.82 -19.04 14.63
C ALA A 40 19.47 -17.64 14.61
N LEU A 41 18.91 -16.69 15.36
CA LEU A 41 19.50 -15.35 15.54
C LEU A 41 20.81 -15.39 16.34
N SER A 42 20.89 -16.24 17.37
CA SER A 42 22.08 -16.39 18.21
C SER A 42 23.25 -17.12 17.52
N ALA A 43 22.94 -18.03 16.58
CA ALA A 43 23.93 -18.85 15.89
C ALA A 43 24.58 -18.18 14.66
N ALA A 44 24.09 -17.01 14.23
CA ALA A 44 24.57 -16.30 13.05
C ALA A 44 25.98 -15.68 13.17
N GLY A 45 26.65 -15.82 14.32
CA GLY A 45 27.93 -15.16 14.62
C GLY A 45 29.20 -15.94 14.27
N THR A 46 29.14 -17.24 13.94
CA THR A 46 30.35 -18.10 14.00
C THR A 46 30.62 -19.02 12.80
N ALA A 47 29.77 -19.01 11.76
CA ALA A 47 29.98 -19.81 10.54
C ALA A 47 30.13 -18.90 9.31
N PRO A 48 30.91 -19.28 8.27
CA PRO A 48 30.93 -18.54 7.01
C PRO A 48 29.49 -18.43 6.51
N PRO A 49 29.02 -17.23 6.11
CA PRO A 49 27.62 -17.03 5.82
C PRO A 49 27.26 -17.88 4.61
N LEU A 50 26.46 -18.92 4.85
CA LEU A 50 25.78 -19.63 3.78
C LEU A 50 25.02 -18.59 2.95
N LEU A 51 25.10 -18.71 1.63
CA LEU A 51 24.43 -17.78 0.72
C LEU A 51 22.91 -17.90 0.93
N GLN A 52 22.36 -16.91 1.65
CA GLN A 52 20.94 -16.82 2.01
C GLN A 52 20.38 -15.53 1.39
N PRO A 53 20.01 -15.57 0.10
CA PRO A 53 19.52 -14.39 -0.60
C PRO A 53 18.14 -13.94 -0.10
N TRP A 54 17.47 -14.78 0.71
CA TRP A 54 16.23 -14.47 1.42
C TRP A 54 16.44 -13.79 2.80
N ARG A 55 17.68 -13.48 3.18
CA ARG A 55 17.95 -12.74 4.43
C ARG A 55 17.39 -11.34 4.32
N GLU A 56 16.66 -10.90 5.35
CA GLU A 56 16.13 -9.55 5.42
C GLU A 56 17.08 -8.59 6.16
N HIS A 57 17.19 -7.36 5.69
CA HIS A 57 17.88 -6.25 6.33
C HIS A 57 17.20 -5.87 7.65
N ALA A 58 17.96 -5.36 8.62
CA ALA A 58 17.44 -5.02 9.95
C ALA A 58 16.32 -3.96 9.89
N THR A 59 16.48 -2.95 9.03
CA THR A 59 15.47 -1.91 8.79
C THR A 59 14.16 -2.50 8.31
N LEU A 60 14.19 -3.40 7.32
CA LEU A 60 12.98 -4.04 6.80
C LEU A 60 12.28 -4.87 7.89
N ARG A 61 13.04 -5.64 8.68
CA ARG A 61 12.47 -6.43 9.79
C ARG A 61 11.72 -5.57 10.80
N SER A 62 12.25 -4.38 11.10
CA SER A 62 11.62 -3.47 12.07
C SER A 62 10.28 -2.88 11.58
N LEU A 63 10.11 -2.77 10.26
CA LEU A 63 8.92 -2.20 9.62
C LEU A 63 7.90 -3.26 9.17
N ARG A 64 8.25 -4.54 9.28
CA ARG A 64 7.46 -5.67 8.75
C ARG A 64 5.98 -5.61 9.14
N ASP A 65 5.69 -5.41 10.43
CA ASP A 65 4.31 -5.39 10.93
C ASP A 65 3.52 -4.20 10.40
N GLN A 66 4.19 -3.05 10.23
CA GLN A 66 3.59 -1.83 9.71
C GLN A 66 3.28 -1.96 8.21
N LEU A 67 4.22 -2.52 7.44
CA LEU A 67 4.04 -2.83 6.02
C LEU A 67 2.90 -3.83 5.81
N GLN A 68 2.83 -4.88 6.64
CA GLN A 68 1.74 -5.85 6.58
C GLN A 68 0.38 -5.20 6.89
N LEU A 69 0.34 -4.29 7.86
CA LEU A 69 -0.89 -3.58 8.23
C LEU A 69 -1.39 -2.72 7.07
N CYS A 70 -0.52 -1.88 6.48
CA CYS A 70 -0.88 -1.05 5.33
C CYS A 70 -1.31 -1.89 4.12
N PHE A 71 -0.65 -3.02 3.90
CA PHE A 71 -1.01 -3.97 2.86
C PHE A 71 -2.38 -4.59 3.07
N ASP A 72 -2.69 -5.03 4.30
CA ASP A 72 -3.99 -5.59 4.63
C ASP A 72 -5.10 -4.55 4.43
N CYS A 73 -4.86 -3.29 4.83
CA CYS A 73 -5.81 -2.20 4.61
C CYS A 73 -6.05 -1.93 3.11
N TRP A 74 -4.99 -1.98 2.30
CA TRP A 74 -5.07 -1.81 0.85
C TRP A 74 -5.93 -2.89 0.18
N ASN A 75 -5.76 -4.15 0.59
CA ASN A 75 -6.48 -5.29 0.03
C ASN A 75 -7.79 -5.62 0.73
N LEU A 76 -8.40 -4.66 1.43
CA LEU A 76 -9.69 -4.87 2.10
C LEU A 76 -9.67 -6.08 3.06
N LEU A 77 -8.54 -6.27 3.75
CA LEU A 77 -8.31 -7.38 4.69
C LEU A 77 -8.44 -8.76 4.04
N GLU A 78 -8.14 -8.86 2.73
CA GLU A 78 -8.06 -10.11 1.99
C GLU A 78 -6.62 -10.35 1.53
N SER A 79 -6.19 -11.60 1.60
CA SER A 79 -4.90 -12.00 1.04
C SER A 79 -5.00 -12.16 -0.48
N PRO A 80 -3.88 -12.06 -1.22
CA PRO A 80 -3.87 -12.30 -2.66
C PRO A 80 -4.41 -13.68 -3.09
N GLY A 81 -4.40 -14.67 -2.18
CA GLY A 81 -4.99 -15.99 -2.40
C GLY A 81 -6.50 -16.06 -2.14
N GLY A 82 -7.18 -14.93 -1.93
CA GLY A 82 -8.61 -14.85 -1.63
C GLY A 82 -8.98 -15.21 -0.19
N VAL A 83 -7.99 -15.52 0.67
CA VAL A 83 -8.26 -15.85 2.07
C VAL A 83 -8.46 -14.59 2.88
N SER A 84 -9.55 -14.55 3.64
CA SER A 84 -9.89 -13.45 4.55
C SER A 84 -8.90 -13.36 5.72
N ARG A 85 -8.36 -12.15 5.95
CA ARG A 85 -7.54 -11.78 7.11
C ARG A 85 -8.34 -11.02 8.17
N ARG A 86 -9.65 -10.91 8.00
CA ARG A 86 -10.56 -10.19 8.90
C ARG A 86 -10.48 -10.69 10.34
N CYS A 87 -10.31 -11.99 10.54
CA CYS A 87 -10.14 -12.64 11.85
C CYS A 87 -8.90 -12.17 12.63
N VAL A 88 -7.85 -11.69 11.95
CA VAL A 88 -6.65 -11.12 12.61
C VAL A 88 -6.99 -9.81 13.31
N TYR A 89 -7.90 -9.04 12.70
CA TYR A 89 -8.27 -7.70 13.17
C TYR A 89 -9.55 -7.68 14.00
N LEU A 90 -10.36 -8.73 13.92
CA LEU A 90 -11.62 -8.91 14.63
C LEU A 90 -11.55 -10.17 15.50
N PRO A 91 -10.92 -10.14 16.68
CA PRO A 91 -10.78 -11.33 17.52
C PRO A 91 -12.13 -11.79 18.10
N PRO A 92 -12.25 -13.08 18.47
CA PRO A 92 -13.45 -13.60 19.10
C PRO A 92 -13.68 -12.93 20.46
N GLY A 93 -14.95 -12.68 20.78
CA GLY A 93 -15.39 -12.17 22.07
C GLY A 93 -15.21 -13.20 23.18
N ALA A 94 -15.19 -12.73 24.43
CA ALA A 94 -15.11 -13.64 25.58
C ALA A 94 -16.34 -14.56 25.62
N LYS A 95 -16.11 -15.88 25.49
CA LYS A 95 -17.15 -16.93 25.41
C LYS A 95 -18.09 -16.80 24.20
N GLU A 96 -17.67 -16.15 23.13
CA GLU A 96 -18.43 -16.12 21.88
C GLU A 96 -18.44 -17.52 21.24
N PRO A 97 -19.60 -18.10 20.88
CA PRO A 97 -19.66 -19.37 20.15
C PRO A 97 -19.02 -19.25 18.76
N ASP A 98 -18.28 -20.27 18.32
CA ASP A 98 -17.54 -20.25 17.05
C ASP A 98 -18.43 -19.95 15.84
N ALA A 99 -19.66 -20.48 15.81
CA ALA A 99 -20.61 -20.21 14.72
C ALA A 99 -20.99 -18.73 14.63
N ASN A 100 -21.20 -18.07 15.78
CA ASN A 100 -21.52 -16.64 15.84
C ASN A 100 -20.31 -15.79 15.46
N TYR A 101 -19.13 -16.20 15.90
CA TYR A 101 -17.88 -15.56 15.53
C TYR A 101 -17.64 -15.60 14.02
N ARG A 102 -17.80 -16.77 13.37
CA ARG A 102 -17.67 -16.91 11.91
C ARG A 102 -18.66 -15.99 11.18
N ASN A 103 -19.94 -16.02 11.58
CA ASN A 103 -20.96 -15.14 11.01
C ASN A 103 -20.61 -13.65 11.18
N ARG A 104 -20.06 -13.24 12.33
CA ARG A 104 -19.61 -11.86 12.58
C ARG A 104 -18.47 -11.47 11.65
N VAL A 105 -17.48 -12.34 11.46
CA VAL A 105 -16.33 -12.09 10.56
C VAL A 105 -16.77 -12.04 9.08
N GLU A 106 -17.71 -12.89 8.67
CA GLU A 106 -18.25 -12.90 7.30
C GLU A 106 -19.07 -11.63 6.99
N ASN A 107 -19.91 -11.20 7.95
CA ASN A 107 -20.73 -10.01 7.81
C ASN A 107 -19.94 -8.70 7.95
N ALA A 108 -18.80 -8.72 8.63
CA ALA A 108 -17.93 -7.55 8.77
C ALA A 108 -17.28 -7.18 7.43
N ARG A 109 -17.88 -6.23 6.71
CA ARG A 109 -17.41 -5.78 5.39
C ARG A 109 -16.44 -4.58 5.51
N PRO A 110 -15.16 -4.76 5.15
CA PRO A 110 -14.20 -3.65 5.09
C PRO A 110 -14.59 -2.62 4.03
N SER A 111 -14.31 -1.34 4.29
CA SER A 111 -14.55 -0.24 3.34
C SER A 111 -13.35 0.01 2.44
N GLY A 112 -13.58 0.49 1.21
CA GLY A 112 -12.51 0.90 0.27
C GLY A 112 -11.70 2.14 0.68
N PHE A 113 -12.09 2.82 1.76
CA PHE A 113 -11.62 4.17 2.11
C PHE A 113 -10.10 4.36 2.06
N PHE A 114 -9.32 3.50 2.72
CA PHE A 114 -7.86 3.63 2.76
C PHE A 114 -7.24 3.54 1.36
N ARG A 115 -7.65 2.54 0.58
CA ARG A 115 -7.20 2.36 -0.81
C ARG A 115 -7.59 3.55 -1.69
N ASP A 116 -8.82 4.01 -1.56
CA ASP A 116 -9.36 5.10 -2.39
C ASP A 116 -8.69 6.45 -2.04
N ALA A 117 -8.34 6.65 -0.77
CA ALA A 117 -7.53 7.80 -0.32
C ALA A 117 -6.16 7.81 -0.99
N LEU A 118 -5.40 6.71 -0.93
CA LEU A 118 -4.08 6.62 -1.57
C LEU A 118 -4.16 6.80 -3.09
N ARG A 119 -5.19 6.27 -3.75
CA ARG A 119 -5.46 6.52 -5.17
C ARG A 119 -5.74 7.99 -5.48
N THR A 120 -6.40 8.69 -4.57
CA THR A 120 -6.64 10.13 -4.70
C THR A 120 -5.31 10.90 -4.67
N TYR A 121 -4.44 10.59 -3.71
CA TYR A 121 -3.09 11.18 -3.65
C TYR A 121 -2.27 10.88 -4.90
N ALA A 122 -2.20 9.60 -5.33
CA ALA A 122 -1.47 9.21 -6.52
C ALA A 122 -2.06 9.86 -7.79
N GLY A 123 -3.39 10.00 -7.87
CA GLY A 123 -4.06 10.66 -8.98
C GLY A 123 -3.69 12.13 -9.12
N MET A 124 -3.50 12.84 -8.00
CA MET A 124 -2.98 14.22 -8.01
C MET A 124 -1.52 14.31 -8.47
N LEU A 125 -0.73 13.24 -8.32
CA LEU A 125 0.65 13.14 -8.79
C LEU A 125 0.78 12.65 -10.25
N SER A 126 -0.34 12.26 -10.89
CA SER A 126 -0.36 11.75 -12.27
C SER A 126 -0.40 12.83 -13.34
N PHE A 127 -0.63 14.09 -12.99
CA PHE A 127 -0.62 15.21 -13.94
C PHE A 127 0.82 15.59 -14.29
N LEU A 128 1.41 14.78 -15.18
CA LEU A 128 2.80 14.86 -15.61
C LEU A 128 2.91 15.44 -17.02
N GLU A 129 3.89 16.31 -17.21
CA GLU A 129 4.36 16.72 -18.53
C GLU A 129 5.76 16.16 -18.76
N TYR A 130 5.94 15.40 -19.85
CA TYR A 130 7.21 14.82 -20.21
C TYR A 130 8.07 15.85 -20.96
N LEU A 131 9.24 16.17 -20.42
CA LEU A 131 10.17 17.12 -21.03
C LEU A 131 11.30 16.34 -21.71
N ALA A 132 11.43 16.49 -23.03
CA ALA A 132 12.57 16.01 -23.83
C ALA A 132 13.06 14.58 -23.52
N LEU A 133 12.14 13.59 -23.50
CA LEU A 133 12.50 12.20 -23.21
C LEU A 133 13.52 11.63 -24.22
N PRO A 134 14.44 10.76 -23.78
CA PRO A 134 15.37 10.07 -24.68
C PRO A 134 14.62 9.28 -25.77
N PRO A 135 15.09 9.28 -27.04
CA PRO A 135 14.40 8.61 -28.13
C PRO A 135 14.17 7.11 -27.89
N SER A 136 15.11 6.43 -27.23
CA SER A 136 14.94 5.00 -26.89
C SER A 136 13.83 4.75 -25.88
N LEU A 137 13.63 5.65 -24.90
CA LEU A 137 12.54 5.58 -23.94
C LEU A 137 11.20 5.94 -24.59
N GLN A 138 11.18 6.96 -25.43
CA GLN A 138 9.97 7.38 -26.14
C GLN A 138 9.39 6.26 -27.02
N ARG A 139 10.25 5.40 -27.59
CA ARG A 139 9.82 4.21 -28.35
C ARG A 139 9.11 3.14 -27.52
N VAL A 140 9.36 3.10 -26.21
CA VAL A 140 8.81 2.09 -25.30
C VAL A 140 7.93 2.72 -24.23
N ILE A 141 7.42 3.94 -24.48
CA ILE A 141 6.63 4.67 -23.49
C ILE A 141 5.39 3.89 -23.04
N SER A 142 4.77 3.12 -23.95
CA SER A 142 3.62 2.24 -23.65
C SER A 142 4.01 0.81 -23.25
N ASP A 143 5.31 0.52 -23.08
CA ASP A 143 5.83 -0.80 -22.73
C ASP A 143 7.16 -0.68 -21.99
N VAL A 144 7.19 0.07 -20.88
CA VAL A 144 8.45 0.39 -20.20
C VAL A 144 9.06 -0.81 -19.47
N ASP A 145 8.23 -1.75 -19.06
CA ASP A 145 8.60 -2.96 -18.32
C ASP A 145 8.80 -4.20 -19.22
N GLY A 146 8.50 -4.08 -20.52
CA GLY A 146 8.52 -5.21 -21.47
C GLY A 146 7.31 -6.14 -21.34
N ARG A 147 6.24 -5.69 -20.65
CA ARG A 147 4.98 -6.42 -20.46
C ARG A 147 3.74 -5.62 -20.88
N GLY A 148 3.94 -4.46 -21.50
CA GLY A 148 2.88 -3.57 -22.00
C GLY A 148 2.43 -2.49 -21.02
N THR A 149 3.21 -2.20 -19.97
CA THR A 149 2.88 -1.13 -19.02
C THR A 149 3.31 0.23 -19.57
N ASP A 150 2.38 1.19 -19.57
CA ASP A 150 2.66 2.59 -19.91
C ASP A 150 3.49 3.29 -18.82
N LEU A 151 4.36 4.23 -19.20
CA LEU A 151 5.24 4.96 -18.30
C LEU A 151 4.45 5.74 -17.23
N GLY A 152 3.32 6.33 -17.59
CA GLY A 152 2.45 7.06 -16.66
C GLY A 152 1.85 6.11 -15.63
N VAL A 153 1.37 4.94 -16.08
CA VAL A 153 0.83 3.89 -15.19
C VAL A 153 1.93 3.34 -14.28
N PHE A 154 3.13 3.12 -14.81
CA PHE A 154 4.30 2.67 -14.04
C PHE A 154 4.61 3.66 -12.90
N LEU A 155 4.69 4.95 -13.22
CA LEU A 155 4.96 6.01 -12.23
C LEU A 155 3.82 6.17 -11.22
N PHE A 156 2.57 6.01 -11.65
CA PHE A 156 1.41 6.01 -10.76
C PHE A 156 1.45 4.85 -9.75
N ILE A 157 1.84 3.67 -10.19
CA ILE A 157 2.00 2.50 -9.30
C ILE A 157 3.19 2.71 -8.35
N ALA A 158 4.27 3.33 -8.82
CA ALA A 158 5.38 3.73 -7.95
C ALA A 158 4.91 4.69 -6.85
N ASP A 159 4.10 5.70 -7.19
CA ASP A 159 3.52 6.63 -6.20
C ASP A 159 2.65 5.90 -5.18
N LEU A 160 1.81 4.95 -5.62
CA LEU A 160 0.99 4.16 -4.71
C LEU A 160 1.83 3.31 -3.73
N LEU A 161 2.94 2.72 -4.21
CA LEU A 161 3.88 2.01 -3.36
C LEU A 161 4.52 2.94 -2.34
N VAL A 162 4.96 4.13 -2.74
CA VAL A 162 5.54 5.12 -1.83
C VAL A 162 4.53 5.59 -0.78
N LEU A 163 3.30 5.90 -1.20
CA LEU A 163 2.24 6.36 -0.31
C LEU A 163 1.81 5.29 0.70
N ARG A 164 1.89 4.00 0.33
CA ARG A 164 1.50 2.87 1.18
C ARG A 164 2.65 2.36 2.06
N ASP A 165 3.82 2.16 1.48
CA ASP A 165 4.96 1.46 2.08
C ASP A 165 6.09 2.41 2.55
N GLY A 166 5.95 3.71 2.28
CA GLY A 166 6.96 4.74 2.59
C GLY A 166 8.11 4.81 1.59
N GLY A 167 8.22 3.83 0.69
CA GLY A 167 9.17 3.85 -0.40
C GLY A 167 9.07 2.64 -1.32
N CYS A 168 9.71 2.73 -2.48
CA CYS A 168 9.87 1.61 -3.40
C CYS A 168 11.19 1.72 -4.18
N LEU A 169 11.63 0.60 -4.73
CA LEU A 169 12.84 0.55 -5.54
C LEU A 169 12.47 0.48 -7.03
N ILE A 170 13.03 1.40 -7.81
CA ILE A 170 12.96 1.40 -9.27
C ILE A 170 14.26 0.83 -9.81
N LEU A 171 14.17 -0.27 -10.54
CA LEU A 171 15.28 -0.91 -11.24
C LEU A 171 15.26 -0.51 -12.72
N VAL A 172 16.40 -0.07 -13.25
CA VAL A 172 16.61 0.05 -14.70
C VAL A 172 17.37 -1.17 -15.17
N LEU A 173 16.62 -2.20 -15.57
CA LEU A 173 17.17 -3.48 -15.97
C LEU A 173 17.77 -3.41 -17.39
N PRO A 174 18.93 -4.05 -17.61
CA PRO A 174 19.54 -4.10 -18.93
C PRO A 174 18.68 -4.87 -19.95
N PRO A 175 18.99 -4.72 -21.25
CA PRO A 175 18.44 -5.55 -22.32
C PRO A 175 18.62 -7.05 -22.03
N LEU A 176 17.63 -7.87 -22.39
CA LEU A 176 17.72 -9.33 -22.25
C LEU A 176 18.58 -9.96 -23.34
N ARG A 177 18.60 -9.33 -24.52
CA ARG A 177 19.37 -9.82 -25.67
C ARG A 177 20.70 -9.09 -25.74
N GLY A 178 21.78 -9.86 -25.60
CA GLY A 178 23.14 -9.40 -25.92
C GLY A 178 23.36 -9.40 -27.43
N TRP A 179 24.07 -8.39 -27.94
CA TRP A 179 24.44 -8.29 -29.35
C TRP A 179 25.96 -8.31 -29.53
N PRO A 180 26.47 -8.96 -30.59
CA PRO A 180 27.90 -9.05 -30.85
C PRO A 180 28.55 -7.71 -31.21
N SER A 181 27.77 -6.75 -31.71
CA SER A 181 28.21 -5.37 -31.88
C SER A 181 27.05 -4.40 -31.71
N GLU A 182 27.41 -3.15 -31.42
CA GLU A 182 26.46 -2.05 -31.26
C GLU A 182 25.64 -1.79 -32.52
N GLY A 183 26.24 -1.94 -33.71
CA GLY A 183 25.53 -1.82 -34.99
C GLY A 183 24.38 -2.83 -35.12
N HIS A 184 24.60 -4.09 -34.72
CA HIS A 184 23.55 -5.11 -34.73
C HIS A 184 22.44 -4.80 -33.73
N ARG A 185 22.78 -4.24 -32.56
CA ARG A 185 21.79 -3.79 -31.57
C ARG A 185 20.92 -2.68 -32.15
N LEU A 186 21.53 -1.65 -32.75
CA LEU A 186 20.80 -0.53 -33.35
C LEU A 186 19.91 -0.97 -34.51
N ASP A 187 20.37 -1.90 -35.35
CA ASP A 187 19.56 -2.47 -36.44
C ASP A 187 18.38 -3.28 -35.91
N ALA A 188 18.57 -4.06 -34.84
CA ALA A 188 17.47 -4.78 -34.21
C ALA A 188 16.44 -3.82 -33.60
N ILE A 189 16.89 -2.75 -32.95
CA ILE A 189 16.01 -1.70 -32.43
C ILE A 189 15.25 -1.02 -33.57
N ARG A 190 15.88 -0.72 -34.70
CA ARG A 190 15.20 -0.18 -35.90
C ARG A 190 14.13 -1.13 -36.44
N ARG A 191 14.33 -2.44 -36.30
CA ARG A 191 13.35 -3.49 -36.65
C ARG A 191 12.28 -3.72 -35.57
N GLY A 192 12.32 -2.96 -34.47
CA GLY A 192 11.33 -3.05 -33.39
C GLY A 192 11.62 -4.14 -32.34
N ASP A 193 12.87 -4.62 -32.22
CA ASP A 193 13.20 -5.63 -31.22
C ASP A 193 13.22 -5.05 -29.79
N ARG A 194 12.13 -5.27 -29.05
CA ARG A 194 11.95 -4.79 -27.67
C ARG A 194 12.98 -5.34 -26.69
N LEU A 195 13.49 -6.56 -26.92
CA LEU A 195 14.44 -7.24 -26.02
C LEU A 195 15.84 -6.61 -26.03
N SER A 196 16.10 -5.75 -27.02
CA SER A 196 17.33 -4.98 -27.19
C SER A 196 17.35 -3.66 -26.41
N LEU A 197 16.21 -3.29 -25.79
CA LEU A 197 16.07 -2.08 -24.98
C LEU A 197 16.00 -2.41 -23.47
N PRO A 198 16.41 -1.48 -22.60
CA PRO A 198 16.25 -1.62 -21.16
C PRO A 198 14.78 -1.78 -20.75
N ARG A 199 14.56 -2.20 -19.50
CA ARG A 199 13.22 -2.33 -18.91
C ARG A 199 13.22 -1.70 -17.53
N LEU A 200 12.13 -1.04 -17.19
CA LEU A 200 11.88 -0.59 -15.83
C LEU A 200 11.22 -1.73 -15.04
N SER A 201 11.61 -1.89 -13.78
CA SER A 201 10.94 -2.81 -12.87
C SER A 201 10.76 -2.16 -11.51
N LEU A 202 9.56 -2.28 -10.96
CA LEU A 202 9.27 -1.86 -9.59
C LEU A 202 9.49 -3.04 -8.64
N VAL A 203 10.15 -2.76 -7.52
CA VAL A 203 10.29 -3.68 -6.41
C VAL A 203 9.66 -2.99 -5.18
N PRO A 204 8.56 -3.54 -4.66
CA PRO A 204 7.98 -3.06 -3.40
C PRO A 204 8.98 -3.15 -2.27
N ARG A 205 8.86 -2.27 -1.27
CA ARG A 205 9.76 -2.26 -0.11
C ARG A 205 9.81 -3.59 0.65
N SER A 206 8.68 -4.29 0.72
CA SER A 206 8.56 -5.61 1.35
C SER A 206 9.35 -6.71 0.63
N ASP A 207 9.69 -6.51 -0.65
CA ASP A 207 10.42 -7.46 -1.48
C ASP A 207 11.88 -7.05 -1.71
N LEU A 208 12.28 -5.87 -1.21
CA LEU A 208 13.68 -5.43 -1.10
C LEU A 208 14.30 -6.04 0.17
N LEU A 209 14.90 -7.22 0.02
CA LEU A 209 15.29 -8.06 1.15
C LEU A 209 16.54 -7.56 1.86
N ASP A 210 17.63 -7.32 1.15
CA ASP A 210 18.91 -6.91 1.76
C ASP A 210 19.64 -5.91 0.87
N TRP A 211 20.42 -5.02 1.47
CA TRP A 211 21.24 -4.07 0.74
C TRP A 211 22.48 -3.68 1.53
N HIS A 212 23.55 -3.36 0.81
CA HIS A 212 24.79 -2.88 1.41
C HIS A 212 25.25 -1.59 0.74
N LEU A 213 25.40 -0.57 1.55
CA LEU A 213 25.88 0.74 1.16
C LEU A 213 27.37 0.86 1.52
N PRO A 214 28.25 1.30 0.61
CA PRO A 214 29.64 1.63 0.95
C PRO A 214 29.74 2.73 2.03
N SER A 215 28.82 3.68 1.97
CA SER A 215 28.62 4.78 2.91
C SER A 215 27.13 5.15 2.97
N PRO A 216 26.63 5.80 4.04
CA PRO A 216 25.20 6.09 4.21
C PRO A 216 24.56 6.84 3.03
N ASP A 217 25.30 7.75 2.41
CA ASP A 217 24.81 8.61 1.33
C ASP A 217 25.15 8.09 -0.08
N SER A 218 25.85 6.95 -0.18
CA SER A 218 26.25 6.37 -1.47
C SER A 218 25.26 5.33 -1.97
N PRO A 219 25.15 5.14 -3.31
CA PRO A 219 24.34 4.07 -3.86
C PRO A 219 24.81 2.69 -3.39
N PRO A 220 23.90 1.69 -3.36
CA PRO A 220 24.25 0.33 -2.94
C PRO A 220 25.24 -0.33 -3.90
N HIS A 221 26.23 -1.04 -3.35
CA HIS A 221 27.10 -1.91 -4.13
C HIS A 221 26.60 -3.36 -4.16
N ARG A 222 25.71 -3.74 -3.23
CA ARG A 222 25.03 -5.03 -3.23
C ARG A 222 23.56 -4.88 -2.86
N LEU A 223 22.72 -5.65 -3.53
CA LEU A 223 21.26 -5.62 -3.38
C LEU A 223 20.70 -7.03 -3.54
N ASN A 224 19.77 -7.42 -2.66
CA ASN A 224 18.97 -8.63 -2.78
C ASN A 224 17.49 -8.25 -2.82
N TRP A 225 16.76 -8.77 -3.79
CA TRP A 225 15.30 -8.62 -3.85
C TRP A 225 14.66 -9.91 -4.32
N ARG A 226 13.33 -10.03 -4.15
CA ARG A 226 12.58 -11.18 -4.63
C ARG A 226 11.51 -10.82 -5.63
N GLN A 227 11.12 -11.82 -6.43
CA GLN A 227 10.04 -11.76 -7.40
C GLN A 227 9.15 -12.99 -7.24
N ASP A 228 7.82 -12.81 -7.22
CA ASP A 228 6.86 -13.91 -7.13
C ASP A 228 6.89 -14.77 -8.41
N ARG A 229 6.99 -16.10 -8.25
CA ARG A 229 6.91 -17.07 -9.36
C ARG A 229 5.48 -17.39 -9.77
N ARG A 230 4.53 -17.32 -8.85
CA ARG A 230 3.15 -17.81 -9.01
C ARG A 230 2.27 -16.83 -9.79
N ALA A 231 2.53 -15.54 -9.62
CA ALA A 231 1.82 -14.48 -10.31
C ALA A 231 2.75 -13.28 -10.50
N PRO A 232 3.57 -13.27 -11.57
CA PRO A 232 4.22 -12.04 -12.00
C PRO A 232 3.12 -11.12 -12.52
N GLN A 233 2.26 -10.57 -11.65
CA GLN A 233 1.22 -9.64 -12.07
C GLN A 233 1.93 -8.46 -12.72
N PRO A 234 1.79 -8.28 -14.04
CA PRO A 234 2.30 -7.08 -14.64
C PRO A 234 1.49 -5.92 -14.05
N PRO A 235 2.12 -4.75 -13.83
CA PRO A 235 1.45 -3.54 -13.37
C PRO A 235 0.49 -2.96 -14.45
N LEU A 236 -0.38 -3.80 -15.04
CA LEU A 236 -1.33 -3.44 -16.09
C LEU A 236 -2.58 -2.74 -15.54
N TYR A 237 -2.84 -2.79 -14.23
CA TYR A 237 -4.06 -2.29 -13.61
C TYR A 237 -3.81 -1.67 -12.24
N ASP A 238 -4.50 -0.55 -11.92
CA ASP A 238 -4.51 0.17 -10.64
C ASP A 238 -4.85 -0.68 -9.40
N SER A 239 -5.33 -1.91 -9.59
CA SER A 239 -5.65 -2.89 -8.55
C SER A 239 -4.53 -3.90 -8.29
N ALA A 240 -3.57 -4.03 -9.20
CA ALA A 240 -2.51 -5.03 -9.18
C ALA A 240 -1.20 -4.44 -8.64
N ILE A 241 -1.21 -3.92 -7.42
CA ILE A 241 0.04 -3.68 -6.69
C ILE A 241 0.42 -4.99 -6.01
N PRO A 242 1.31 -5.82 -6.57
CA PRO A 242 1.79 -6.99 -5.88
C PRO A 242 2.52 -6.52 -4.64
N VAL A 243 1.98 -6.80 -3.47
CA VAL A 243 2.77 -6.92 -2.25
C VAL A 243 2.36 -8.20 -1.57
N HIS A 244 3.31 -8.77 -0.84
CA HIS A 244 3.19 -10.13 -0.37
C HIS A 244 3.24 -10.21 1.13
N HIS A 245 2.56 -11.24 1.61
CA HIS A 245 2.30 -11.53 2.99
C HIS A 245 3.60 -11.83 3.75
N LEU A 246 3.95 -10.99 4.72
CA LEU A 246 5.09 -11.14 5.64
C LEU A 246 4.71 -11.74 7.01
N GLY A 247 3.46 -12.18 7.19
CA GLY A 247 2.98 -12.72 8.47
C GLY A 247 3.44 -14.16 8.76
N PRO A 248 3.64 -14.52 10.05
CA PRO A 248 3.90 -15.91 10.45
C PRO A 248 2.70 -16.82 10.14
N ALA A 249 2.97 -18.10 9.89
CA ALA A 249 1.95 -19.13 9.72
C ALA A 249 1.11 -19.25 11.01
N GLY A 250 -0.07 -18.64 11.03
CA GLY A 250 -1.02 -18.75 12.14
C GLY A 250 -2.11 -19.76 11.79
N LEU A 251 -2.24 -20.80 12.62
CA LEU A 251 -3.31 -21.79 12.58
C LEU A 251 -4.68 -21.10 12.52
N GLY A 252 -5.41 -21.33 11.43
CA GLY A 252 -6.84 -21.06 11.41
C GLY A 252 -7.54 -21.89 12.50
N PRO A 253 -8.62 -21.38 13.11
CA PRO A 253 -9.32 -22.05 14.21
C PRO A 253 -9.88 -23.44 13.85
N ASP A 254 -9.96 -23.80 12.57
CA ASP A 254 -10.71 -24.97 12.11
C ASP A 254 -9.87 -26.09 11.48
N GLY A 255 -8.54 -25.99 11.36
CA GLY A 255 -7.77 -26.99 10.60
C GLY A 255 -8.22 -27.16 9.13
N ALA A 256 -9.17 -26.34 8.67
CA ALA A 256 -9.59 -26.22 7.29
C ALA A 256 -8.53 -25.42 6.55
N ALA A 257 -8.10 -25.96 5.40
CA ALA A 257 -6.99 -25.51 4.56
C ALA A 257 -6.97 -23.98 4.34
N GLY A 258 -6.32 -23.26 5.25
CA GLY A 258 -6.26 -21.80 5.28
C GLY A 258 -4.80 -21.37 5.31
N VAL A 259 -4.32 -20.92 4.15
CA VAL A 259 -2.99 -20.33 3.90
C VAL A 259 -1.81 -21.20 4.35
N THR A 260 -1.20 -21.91 3.41
CA THR A 260 0.25 -22.15 3.51
C THR A 260 0.92 -20.78 3.34
N ALA A 261 1.59 -20.27 4.37
CA ALA A 261 2.40 -19.06 4.25
C ALA A 261 3.27 -19.17 2.99
N PRO A 262 3.49 -18.06 2.23
CA PRO A 262 4.32 -18.10 1.04
C PRO A 262 5.65 -18.74 1.39
N ARG A 263 5.93 -19.89 0.78
CA ARG A 263 7.13 -20.66 1.07
C ARG A 263 8.30 -20.01 0.36
N LEU A 264 9.52 -20.25 0.85
CA LEU A 264 10.71 -19.70 0.21
C LEU A 264 10.83 -20.16 -1.26
N GLU A 265 10.30 -21.33 -1.61
CA GLU A 265 10.27 -21.91 -2.97
C GLU A 265 9.39 -21.16 -3.97
N ASP A 266 8.48 -20.31 -3.48
CA ASP A 266 7.53 -19.56 -4.31
C ASP A 266 8.16 -18.32 -4.98
N TRP A 267 9.41 -18.01 -4.61
CA TRP A 267 10.10 -16.80 -5.01
C TRP A 267 11.31 -17.10 -5.88
N LEU A 268 11.59 -16.17 -6.80
CA LEU A 268 12.92 -15.99 -7.36
C LEU A 268 13.62 -14.93 -6.51
N TYR A 269 14.87 -15.20 -6.14
CA TYR A 269 15.70 -14.24 -5.44
C TYR A 269 16.76 -13.74 -6.39
N HIS A 270 16.87 -12.44 -6.52
CA HIS A 270 17.88 -11.81 -7.33
C HIS A 270 18.90 -11.14 -6.43
N GLN A 271 20.18 -11.27 -6.80
CA GLN A 271 21.28 -10.60 -6.14
C GLN A 271 22.04 -9.80 -7.20
N ALA A 272 22.14 -8.49 -7.00
CA ALA A 272 23.00 -7.62 -7.79
C ALA A 272 24.23 -7.24 -6.96
N THR A 273 25.40 -7.35 -7.56
CA THR A 273 26.69 -6.96 -6.96
C THR A 273 27.48 -6.12 -7.96
N LEU A 274 27.86 -4.93 -7.53
CA LEU A 274 28.74 -4.02 -8.25
C LEU A 274 30.17 -4.20 -7.73
N GLY A 275 31.08 -4.59 -8.61
CA GLY A 275 32.51 -4.70 -8.33
C GLY A 275 33.36 -3.98 -9.37
N ASP A 276 34.67 -4.16 -9.29
CA ASP A 276 35.63 -3.53 -10.21
C ASP A 276 35.41 -3.98 -11.68
N ASP A 277 35.00 -5.23 -11.86
CA ASP A 277 34.69 -5.84 -13.16
C ASP A 277 33.29 -5.46 -13.69
N GLY A 278 32.57 -4.57 -13.01
CA GLY A 278 31.23 -4.10 -13.38
C GLY A 278 30.09 -4.73 -12.57
N LEU A 279 28.89 -4.69 -13.12
CA LEU A 279 27.68 -5.18 -12.45
C LEU A 279 27.42 -6.65 -12.79
N ALA A 280 27.27 -7.48 -11.76
CA ALA A 280 26.82 -8.87 -11.88
C ALA A 280 25.44 -9.04 -11.24
N VAL A 281 24.51 -9.69 -11.96
CA VAL A 281 23.18 -10.04 -11.44
C VAL A 281 22.99 -11.55 -11.51
N GLU A 282 22.75 -12.15 -10.35
CA GLU A 282 22.49 -13.58 -10.19
C GLU A 282 21.05 -13.82 -9.76
N THR A 283 20.47 -14.95 -10.19
CA THR A 283 19.13 -15.37 -9.79
C THR A 283 19.20 -16.71 -9.08
N PHE A 284 18.43 -16.88 -8.01
CA PHE A 284 18.41 -18.07 -7.17
C PHE A 284 16.98 -18.55 -6.93
N ALA A 285 16.83 -19.86 -6.78
CA ALA A 285 15.66 -20.50 -6.18
C ALA A 285 16.03 -21.06 -4.81
N ALA A 286 15.09 -21.01 -3.86
CA ALA A 286 15.22 -21.74 -2.61
C ALA A 286 14.79 -23.20 -2.82
N VAL A 287 15.69 -24.14 -2.54
CA VAL A 287 15.42 -25.58 -2.65
C VAL A 287 15.44 -26.19 -1.25
N PRO A 288 14.38 -26.93 -0.84
CA PRO A 288 14.36 -27.58 0.46
C PRO A 288 15.47 -28.64 0.54
N ASN A 289 16.24 -28.65 1.62
CA ASN A 289 17.32 -29.61 1.82
C ASN A 289 16.74 -30.96 2.26
N SER A 290 16.72 -31.95 1.36
CA SER A 290 16.24 -33.32 1.66
C SER A 290 17.06 -34.04 2.75
N ALA A 291 18.30 -33.60 3.03
CA ALA A 291 19.16 -34.14 4.09
C ALA A 291 18.74 -33.73 5.51
N ALA A 292 17.89 -32.70 5.68
CA ALA A 292 17.33 -32.37 6.99
C ALA A 292 16.28 -33.38 7.47
N ALA A 293 15.67 -34.13 6.53
CA ALA A 293 14.67 -35.16 6.83
C ALA A 293 15.28 -36.48 7.36
N SER A 294 16.59 -36.70 7.21
CA SER A 294 17.26 -37.96 7.61
C SER A 294 18.02 -37.88 8.94
N GLY A 295 17.85 -36.80 9.71
CA GLY A 295 18.32 -36.70 11.11
C GLY A 295 19.84 -36.70 11.31
N ARG A 296 20.65 -36.72 10.24
CA ARG A 296 22.12 -36.69 10.32
C ARG A 296 22.66 -35.59 9.41
N ALA A 297 22.96 -34.44 10.01
CA ALA A 297 23.70 -33.26 9.49
C ALA A 297 22.92 -31.93 9.51
N ALA A 298 22.12 -31.67 10.54
CA ALA A 298 21.49 -30.36 10.76
C ALA A 298 22.49 -29.23 11.15
N SER A 299 23.77 -29.53 11.41
CA SER A 299 24.74 -28.53 11.91
C SER A 299 25.60 -27.86 10.83
N VAL A 300 25.56 -28.32 9.57
CA VAL A 300 26.39 -27.78 8.48
C VAL A 300 25.57 -26.96 7.48
N TYR A 301 24.26 -27.18 7.42
CA TYR A 301 23.33 -26.48 6.54
C TYR A 301 22.44 -25.59 7.41
N GLY A 302 22.42 -24.28 7.12
CA GLY A 302 21.88 -23.24 8.00
C GLY A 302 20.46 -23.48 8.49
N ALA A 303 20.12 -22.77 9.57
CA ALA A 303 18.89 -22.90 10.35
C ALA A 303 17.56 -22.82 9.57
N SER A 304 17.56 -22.47 8.27
CA SER A 304 16.35 -22.36 7.45
C SER A 304 15.87 -23.68 6.84
N GLY A 305 16.73 -24.72 6.72
CA GLY A 305 16.36 -25.96 6.03
C GLY A 305 16.29 -25.86 4.49
N TYR A 306 16.71 -24.72 3.91
CA TYR A 306 16.77 -24.47 2.46
C TYR A 306 18.20 -24.18 2.00
N SER A 307 18.52 -24.52 0.75
CA SER A 307 19.75 -24.11 0.05
C SER A 307 19.41 -23.21 -1.15
N ALA A 308 20.29 -22.26 -1.45
CA ALA A 308 20.16 -21.40 -2.61
C ALA A 308 20.72 -22.11 -3.84
N GLN A 309 19.87 -22.39 -4.83
CA GLN A 309 20.27 -22.93 -6.11
C GLN A 309 20.31 -21.80 -7.14
N ARG A 310 21.48 -21.54 -7.73
CA ARG A 310 21.60 -20.55 -8.81
C ARG A 310 20.87 -21.02 -10.06
N LEU A 311 20.05 -20.14 -10.63
CA LEU A 311 19.30 -20.35 -11.85
C LEU A 311 20.03 -19.68 -13.02
N GLY A 312 20.67 -20.48 -13.86
CA GLY A 312 21.36 -20.02 -15.07
C GLY A 312 22.70 -19.30 -14.81
N PRO A 313 23.34 -18.81 -15.88
CA PRO A 313 24.56 -18.01 -15.78
C PRO A 313 24.29 -16.61 -15.21
N PRO A 314 25.26 -16.00 -14.51
CA PRO A 314 25.15 -14.61 -14.07
C PRO A 314 25.04 -13.67 -15.28
N LEU A 315 24.21 -12.65 -15.15
CA LEU A 315 24.18 -11.54 -16.09
C LEU A 315 25.32 -10.59 -15.74
N LEU A 316 26.28 -10.42 -16.66
CA LEU A 316 27.46 -9.58 -16.46
C LEU A 316 27.40 -8.34 -17.36
N LEU A 317 27.61 -7.17 -16.76
CA LEU A 317 27.65 -5.88 -17.41
C LEU A 317 28.99 -5.19 -17.09
N PRO A 318 30.05 -5.49 -17.86
CA PRO A 318 31.41 -5.11 -17.48
C PRO A 318 31.72 -3.61 -17.54
N ARG A 319 30.90 -2.84 -18.27
CA ARG A 319 31.05 -1.38 -18.39
C ARG A 319 30.12 -0.59 -17.45
N GLN A 320 29.36 -1.31 -16.62
CA GLN A 320 28.41 -0.68 -15.71
C GLN A 320 29.08 -0.49 -14.35
N HIS A 321 29.51 0.74 -14.08
CA HIS A 321 30.21 1.11 -12.84
C HIS A 321 29.30 1.76 -11.79
N THR A 322 28.01 1.88 -12.07
CA THR A 322 26.99 2.37 -11.14
C THR A 322 25.84 1.39 -11.08
N MET A 323 25.29 1.18 -9.88
CA MET A 323 24.10 0.34 -9.70
C MET A 323 22.89 1.04 -10.36
N PRO A 324 22.19 0.43 -11.33
CA PRO A 324 21.10 1.06 -12.08
C PRO A 324 19.80 1.00 -11.29
N VAL A 325 19.80 1.57 -10.08
CA VAL A 325 18.70 1.52 -9.13
C VAL A 325 18.45 2.88 -8.52
N VAL A 326 17.18 3.19 -8.30
CA VAL A 326 16.76 4.44 -7.66
C VAL A 326 15.78 4.12 -6.54
N TRP A 327 16.08 4.61 -5.34
CA TRP A 327 15.15 4.53 -4.21
C TRP A 327 14.19 5.72 -4.27
N TYR A 328 12.90 5.43 -4.37
CA TYR A 328 11.86 6.45 -4.30
C TYR A 328 11.22 6.38 -2.91
N ALA A 329 11.53 7.34 -2.05
CA ALA A 329 10.98 7.47 -0.69
C ALA A 329 9.94 8.60 -0.63
N ALA A 330 9.08 8.57 0.39
CA ALA A 330 8.05 9.61 0.58
C ALA A 330 8.58 10.93 1.18
N ASP A 331 9.70 10.84 1.91
CA ASP A 331 10.29 11.89 2.75
C ASP A 331 11.73 12.21 2.33
N GLY A 332 12.23 11.59 1.26
CA GLY A 332 13.61 11.76 0.79
C GLY A 332 14.63 11.08 1.70
N ALA A 333 14.18 10.12 2.51
CA ALA A 333 15.06 9.32 3.36
C ALA A 333 16.12 8.55 2.56
N ALA A 334 17.14 8.08 3.29
CA ALA A 334 18.22 7.27 2.75
C ALA A 334 17.71 5.95 2.14
N PHE A 335 18.60 5.28 1.41
CA PHE A 335 18.26 4.06 0.68
C PHE A 335 17.65 2.98 1.59
N GLY A 336 16.43 2.52 1.27
CA GLY A 336 15.68 1.51 2.02
C GLY A 336 14.99 2.04 3.30
N GLU A 337 15.21 3.31 3.62
CA GLU A 337 14.53 4.04 4.69
C GLU A 337 13.31 4.81 4.17
N GLY A 338 12.58 5.47 5.06
CA GLY A 338 11.39 6.25 4.75
C GLY A 338 10.24 5.90 5.69
N ASP A 339 9.56 6.91 6.20
CA ASP A 339 8.37 6.72 7.03
C ASP A 339 7.15 6.32 6.18
N LEU A 340 6.19 5.60 6.77
CA LEU A 340 4.94 5.24 6.10
C LEU A 340 3.94 6.41 6.28
N PRO A 341 3.76 7.30 5.28
CA PRO A 341 3.05 8.57 5.48
C PRO A 341 1.60 8.38 5.91
N HIS A 342 0.96 7.27 5.51
CA HIS A 342 -0.44 6.97 5.79
C HIS A 342 -0.63 5.87 6.85
N LEU A 343 0.39 5.52 7.63
CA LEU A 343 0.25 4.54 8.71
C LEU A 343 -0.79 4.98 9.77
N GLY A 344 -0.85 6.29 10.05
CA GLY A 344 -1.89 6.86 10.92
C GLY A 344 -3.31 6.59 10.38
N LEU A 345 -3.51 6.85 9.08
CA LEU A 345 -4.77 6.61 8.39
C LEU A 345 -5.14 5.12 8.37
N ALA A 346 -4.18 4.22 8.17
CA ALA A 346 -4.39 2.78 8.21
C ALA A 346 -4.88 2.31 9.60
N ASN A 347 -4.28 2.84 10.67
CA ASN A 347 -4.72 2.54 12.04
C ASN A 347 -6.12 3.09 12.35
N GLN A 348 -6.44 4.30 11.88
CA GLN A 348 -7.80 4.86 11.99
C GLN A 348 -8.80 4.00 11.23
N TYR A 349 -8.45 3.57 10.01
CA TYR A 349 -9.27 2.67 9.20
C TYR A 349 -9.55 1.33 9.91
N LEU A 350 -8.55 0.69 10.51
CA LEU A 350 -8.76 -0.55 11.27
C LEU A 350 -9.62 -0.34 12.51
N THR A 351 -9.46 0.81 13.17
CA THR A 351 -10.29 1.19 14.31
C THR A 351 -11.75 1.37 13.88
N HIS A 352 -11.96 2.06 12.75
CA HIS A 352 -13.27 2.23 12.13
C HIS A 352 -13.87 0.88 11.75
N TYR A 353 -13.11 0.00 11.10
CA TYR A 353 -13.55 -1.35 10.75
C TYR A 353 -14.05 -2.14 11.97
N ARG A 354 -13.28 -2.13 13.08
CA ARG A 354 -13.66 -2.82 14.32
C ARG A 354 -14.95 -2.26 14.91
N LEU A 355 -15.01 -0.94 15.10
CA LEU A 355 -16.15 -0.26 15.72
C LEU A 355 -17.42 -0.38 14.88
N LYS A 356 -17.29 -0.28 13.56
CA LYS A 356 -18.41 -0.46 12.63
C LYS A 356 -18.94 -1.90 12.71
N SER A 357 -18.05 -2.89 12.71
CA SER A 357 -18.45 -4.30 12.82
C SER A 357 -19.15 -4.59 14.15
N GLU A 358 -18.64 -4.02 15.25
CA GLU A 358 -19.27 -4.11 16.57
C GLU A 358 -20.64 -3.39 16.60
N TYR A 359 -20.74 -2.22 15.98
CA TYR A 359 -21.98 -1.47 15.87
C TYR A 359 -23.05 -2.23 15.06
N GLU A 360 -22.68 -2.83 13.93
CA GLU A 360 -23.59 -3.63 13.11
C GLU A 360 -24.05 -4.90 13.83
N ASP A 361 -23.16 -5.58 14.56
CA ASP A 361 -23.51 -6.73 15.40
C ASP A 361 -24.45 -6.33 16.55
N LEU A 362 -24.16 -5.24 17.27
CA LEU A 362 -25.03 -4.72 18.32
C LEU A 362 -26.40 -4.32 17.77
N LEU A 363 -26.44 -3.64 16.61
CA LEU A 363 -27.67 -3.26 15.95
C LEU A 363 -28.50 -4.49 15.58
N SER A 364 -27.87 -5.53 15.03
CA SER A 364 -28.52 -6.79 14.70
C SER A 364 -29.09 -7.48 15.94
N ARG A 365 -28.33 -7.56 17.03
CA ARG A 365 -28.77 -8.15 18.30
C ARG A 365 -29.92 -7.39 18.95
N CYS A 366 -29.92 -6.06 18.85
CA CYS A 366 -31.01 -5.23 19.38
C CYS A 366 -32.28 -5.32 18.55
N ALA A 367 -32.17 -5.63 17.25
CA ALA A 367 -33.31 -5.80 16.37
C ALA A 367 -34.06 -7.13 16.57
N LEU A 368 -33.44 -8.11 17.24
CA LEU A 368 -34.03 -9.44 17.45
C LEU A 368 -34.66 -9.54 18.85
N PRO A 369 -35.94 -9.95 18.96
CA PRO A 369 -36.54 -10.24 20.25
C PRO A 369 -35.88 -11.47 20.87
N VAL A 370 -35.44 -11.37 22.13
CA VAL A 370 -34.80 -12.48 22.86
C VAL A 370 -35.89 -13.30 23.56
N GLY A 371 -36.08 -14.55 23.12
CA GLY A 371 -36.91 -15.51 23.82
C GLY A 371 -36.25 -15.98 25.11
N VAL A 372 -37.03 -16.15 26.17
CA VAL A 372 -36.56 -16.62 27.49
C VAL A 372 -37.42 -17.80 27.90
N ARG A 373 -36.79 -18.90 28.34
CA ARG A 373 -37.49 -20.11 28.80
C ARG A 373 -37.46 -20.15 30.33
N SER A 374 -38.63 -20.20 30.96
CA SER A 374 -38.78 -20.27 32.42
C SER A 374 -39.00 -21.71 32.89
N GLY A 375 -38.46 -22.06 34.05
CA GLY A 375 -38.72 -23.33 34.75
C GLY A 375 -37.80 -24.49 34.42
N LEU A 376 -36.75 -24.29 33.62
CA LEU A 376 -35.86 -25.38 33.19
C LEU A 376 -34.60 -25.53 34.05
N VAL A 377 -34.18 -24.46 34.73
CA VAL A 377 -32.97 -24.43 35.54
C VAL A 377 -33.29 -24.07 36.99
N ASP A 378 -32.52 -24.56 37.94
CA ASP A 378 -32.61 -24.15 39.33
C ASP A 378 -31.96 -22.77 39.58
N GLN A 379 -31.98 -22.29 40.82
CA GLN A 379 -31.37 -21.01 41.24
C GLN A 379 -29.85 -20.94 40.98
N TYR A 380 -29.21 -22.06 40.67
CA TYR A 380 -27.78 -22.17 40.38
C TYR A 380 -27.50 -22.37 38.88
N GLY A 381 -28.53 -22.41 38.03
CA GLY A 381 -28.41 -22.51 36.57
C GLY A 381 -28.30 -23.94 36.04
N PHE A 382 -28.65 -24.94 36.84
CA PHE A 382 -28.59 -26.36 36.45
C PHE A 382 -29.99 -26.94 36.23
N GLN A 383 -30.13 -27.80 35.22
CA GLN A 383 -31.31 -28.62 34.99
C GLN A 383 -31.19 -29.90 35.84
N ARG A 384 -32.27 -30.29 36.55
CA ARG A 384 -32.32 -31.57 37.26
C ARG A 384 -32.54 -32.71 36.27
N SER A 385 -31.64 -33.70 36.23
CA SER A 385 -31.87 -34.94 35.48
C SER A 385 -32.91 -35.82 36.19
N GLU A 386 -33.45 -36.83 35.50
CA GLU A 386 -34.33 -37.84 36.11
C GLU A 386 -33.65 -38.60 37.27
N ASP A 387 -32.31 -38.62 37.30
CA ASP A 387 -31.48 -39.23 38.34
C ASP A 387 -31.10 -38.27 39.49
N GLY A 388 -31.52 -37.00 39.43
CA GLY A 388 -31.23 -35.99 40.45
C GLY A 388 -29.85 -35.33 40.38
N GLU A 389 -29.03 -35.69 39.39
CA GLU A 389 -27.72 -35.09 39.15
C GLU A 389 -27.86 -33.71 38.45
N PRO A 390 -27.07 -32.69 38.85
CA PRO A 390 -27.11 -31.37 38.23
C PRO A 390 -26.48 -31.42 36.83
N ARG A 391 -27.30 -31.22 35.80
CA ARG A 391 -26.86 -31.17 34.40
C ARG A 391 -26.88 -29.73 33.90
N SER A 392 -25.93 -29.34 33.06
CA SER A 392 -26.03 -28.08 32.32
C SER A 392 -27.25 -28.15 31.39
N PRO A 393 -28.13 -27.13 31.37
CA PRO A 393 -29.31 -27.14 30.51
C PRO A 393 -28.89 -27.33 29.04
N GLU A 394 -29.64 -28.16 28.32
CA GLU A 394 -29.44 -28.27 26.87
C GLU A 394 -29.85 -26.97 26.19
N GLN A 395 -28.92 -26.42 25.41
CA GLN A 395 -29.13 -25.17 24.67
C GLN A 395 -30.24 -25.38 23.64
N LEU A 396 -31.42 -24.80 23.90
CA LEU A 396 -32.52 -24.81 22.95
C LEU A 396 -32.20 -23.83 21.81
N VAL A 397 -31.97 -24.32 20.60
CA VAL A 397 -31.75 -23.50 19.41
C VAL A 397 -33.03 -23.48 18.58
N LEU A 398 -33.89 -22.48 18.81
CA LEU A 398 -34.99 -22.16 17.89
C LEU A 398 -34.50 -21.06 16.94
N SER A 399 -33.97 -21.46 15.77
CA SER A 399 -33.34 -20.58 14.77
C SER A 399 -32.13 -19.79 15.29
N THR A 400 -31.76 -18.67 14.66
CA THR A 400 -30.51 -17.90 14.87
C THR A 400 -30.42 -17.09 16.17
N SER A 401 -31.36 -17.27 17.12
CA SER A 401 -31.44 -16.46 18.35
C SER A 401 -30.89 -17.19 19.59
N THR A 402 -30.34 -16.43 20.54
CA THR A 402 -29.81 -16.95 21.82
C THR A 402 -30.85 -16.78 22.93
N PHE A 403 -30.93 -17.74 23.85
CA PHE A 403 -31.91 -17.80 24.94
C PHE A 403 -31.23 -17.69 26.31
N MET A 404 -31.96 -17.22 27.32
CA MET A 404 -31.56 -17.26 28.73
C MET A 404 -32.57 -18.13 29.49
N ASP A 405 -32.09 -19.07 30.30
CA ASP A 405 -32.96 -19.92 31.13
C ASP A 405 -33.18 -19.25 32.51
N LEU A 406 -34.42 -19.23 33.00
CA LEU A 406 -34.81 -18.72 34.32
C LEU A 406 -35.47 -19.82 35.18
N PRO A 407 -35.43 -19.72 36.52
CA PRO A 407 -36.04 -20.71 37.41
C PRO A 407 -37.57 -20.71 37.43
N GLU A 408 -38.14 -21.78 37.98
CA GLU A 408 -39.59 -21.99 38.11
C GLU A 408 -40.21 -20.92 39.03
N GLY A 409 -41.28 -20.25 38.55
CA GLY A 409 -41.91 -19.13 39.25
C GLY A 409 -41.37 -17.74 38.89
N ALA A 410 -40.46 -17.62 37.92
CA ALA A 410 -39.97 -16.32 37.44
C ALA A 410 -40.96 -15.62 36.49
N ASP A 411 -41.17 -14.31 36.69
CA ASP A 411 -42.06 -13.48 35.86
C ASP A 411 -41.50 -13.22 34.45
N PHE A 412 -42.40 -13.25 33.46
CA PHE A 412 -42.11 -12.98 32.05
C PHE A 412 -42.22 -11.49 31.72
N ASN A 413 -41.18 -10.92 31.11
CA ASN A 413 -41.23 -9.61 30.50
C ASN A 413 -40.33 -9.60 29.25
N TRP A 414 -40.83 -9.08 28.12
CA TRP A 414 -39.98 -8.76 26.98
C TRP A 414 -38.95 -7.72 27.41
N LYS A 415 -37.68 -8.13 27.51
CA LYS A 415 -36.58 -7.22 27.78
C LYS A 415 -35.89 -6.88 26.47
N GLU A 416 -36.28 -5.75 25.89
CA GLU A 416 -35.52 -5.14 24.81
C GLU A 416 -34.14 -4.71 25.34
N ILE A 417 -33.08 -5.04 24.61
CA ILE A 417 -31.74 -4.54 24.93
C ILE A 417 -31.75 -3.03 24.65
N ARG A 418 -31.91 -2.22 25.71
CA ARG A 418 -31.81 -0.77 25.60
C ARG A 418 -30.36 -0.37 25.33
N ALA A 419 -29.97 -0.29 24.07
CA ALA A 419 -28.62 0.07 23.70
C ALA A 419 -28.44 1.60 23.64
N ARG A 420 -28.45 2.25 24.80
CA ARG A 420 -28.10 3.69 24.94
C ARG A 420 -26.74 4.00 24.32
N SER A 421 -25.82 3.03 24.34
CA SER A 421 -24.50 3.11 23.74
C SER A 421 -24.51 3.15 22.20
N LEU A 422 -25.59 2.75 21.50
CA LEU A 422 -25.64 2.81 20.02
C LEU A 422 -25.55 4.25 19.52
N ALA A 423 -26.19 5.19 20.22
CA ALA A 423 -26.10 6.61 19.88
C ALA A 423 -24.67 7.13 20.03
N GLU A 424 -23.97 6.74 21.10
CA GLU A 424 -22.57 7.09 21.34
C GLU A 424 -21.63 6.44 20.31
N HIS A 425 -21.85 5.17 19.95
CA HIS A 425 -21.07 4.48 18.91
C HIS A 425 -21.24 5.16 17.56
N ARG A 426 -22.47 5.52 17.19
CA ARG A 426 -22.75 6.25 15.94
C ARG A 426 -22.08 7.62 15.93
N ALA A 427 -22.14 8.35 17.04
CA ALA A 427 -21.48 9.65 17.17
C ALA A 427 -19.95 9.52 17.03
N TYR A 428 -19.36 8.51 17.66
CA TYR A 428 -17.92 8.26 17.58
C TYR A 428 -17.48 7.79 16.19
N LEU A 429 -18.25 6.93 15.52
CA LEU A 429 -18.02 6.54 14.13
C LEU A 429 -18.06 7.75 13.19
N THR A 430 -19.00 8.67 13.40
CA THR A 430 -19.11 9.90 12.60
C THR A 430 -17.88 10.80 12.80
N LEU A 431 -17.43 10.98 14.05
CA LEU A 431 -16.20 11.72 14.35
C LEU A 431 -14.97 11.09 13.68
N LEU A 432 -14.87 9.76 13.72
CA LEU A 432 -13.77 9.02 13.12
C LEU A 432 -13.78 9.15 11.58
N ASP A 433 -14.94 9.06 10.95
CA ASP A 433 -15.11 9.29 9.51
C ASP A 433 -14.68 10.71 9.10
N GLU A 434 -15.05 11.73 9.88
CA GLU A 434 -14.65 13.12 9.63
C GLU A 434 -13.13 13.30 9.75
N THR A 435 -12.52 12.67 10.76
CA THR A 435 -11.06 12.69 10.97
C THR A 435 -10.33 12.01 9.81
N MET A 436 -10.78 10.80 9.44
CA MET A 436 -10.21 10.04 8.32
C MET A 436 -10.33 10.80 7.00
N ARG A 437 -11.47 11.46 6.73
CA ARG A 437 -11.67 12.28 5.51
C ARG A 437 -10.74 13.47 5.43
N ARG A 438 -10.53 14.17 6.55
CA ARG A 438 -9.58 15.28 6.63
C ARG A 438 -8.16 14.82 6.31
N ASP A 439 -7.73 13.70 6.89
CA ASP A 439 -6.39 13.15 6.71
C ASP A 439 -6.20 12.54 5.29
N ALA A 440 -7.29 12.19 4.60
CA ALA A 440 -7.30 11.58 3.27
C ALA A 440 -7.46 12.55 2.08
N LEU A 441 -7.55 13.87 2.31
CA LEU A 441 -7.89 14.88 1.28
C LEU A 441 -9.20 14.60 0.53
N VAL A 442 -10.08 13.75 1.05
CA VAL A 442 -11.34 13.44 0.38
C VAL A 442 -12.25 14.65 0.54
N PRO A 443 -12.72 15.27 -0.56
CA PRO A 443 -13.61 16.43 -0.48
C PRO A 443 -14.79 16.09 0.43
N THR A 444 -14.96 16.87 1.50
CA THR A 444 -16.15 16.76 2.33
C THR A 444 -17.35 16.97 1.43
N GLN A 445 -18.31 16.04 1.41
CA GLN A 445 -19.61 16.29 0.76
C GLN A 445 -20.11 17.65 1.24
N ASN A 446 -20.32 18.59 0.31
CA ASN A 446 -20.72 19.96 0.60
C ASN A 446 -21.98 19.98 1.48
N ARG A 447 -21.80 20.00 2.80
CA ARG A 447 -22.86 20.25 3.80
C ARG A 447 -22.96 21.75 4.12
N GLY A 448 -22.60 22.61 3.16
CA GLY A 448 -22.61 24.06 3.30
C GLY A 448 -22.21 24.77 2.00
N ALA A 449 -22.13 26.11 2.05
CA ALA A 449 -21.66 26.94 0.94
C ALA A 449 -20.27 26.46 0.47
N GLY A 450 -20.06 26.44 -0.85
CA GLY A 450 -18.81 25.93 -1.44
C GLY A 450 -17.61 26.66 -0.88
N ARG A 451 -16.70 25.92 -0.22
CA ARG A 451 -15.45 26.45 0.31
C ARG A 451 -14.54 26.88 -0.86
N SER A 452 -13.81 27.98 -0.70
CA SER A 452 -12.84 28.42 -1.70
C SER A 452 -11.65 27.46 -1.77
N GLU A 453 -10.98 27.39 -2.92
CA GLU A 453 -9.75 26.60 -3.12
C GLU A 453 -8.67 26.93 -2.09
N THR A 454 -8.56 28.20 -1.71
CA THR A 454 -7.67 28.69 -0.64
C THR A 454 -8.07 28.18 0.75
N GLU A 455 -9.37 28.11 1.04
CA GLU A 455 -9.89 27.60 2.31
C GLU A 455 -9.67 26.08 2.41
N ILE A 456 -9.91 25.34 1.31
CA ILE A 456 -9.63 23.90 1.24
C ILE A 456 -8.13 23.65 1.43
N SER A 457 -7.27 24.39 0.73
CA SER A 457 -5.82 24.28 0.83
C SER A 457 -5.30 24.59 2.24
N LEU A 458 -5.88 25.60 2.92
CA LEU A 458 -5.55 25.93 4.31
C LEU A 458 -6.01 24.85 5.29
N THR A 459 -7.22 24.30 5.10
CA THR A 459 -7.73 23.19 5.93
C THR A 459 -6.99 21.86 5.70
N ALA A 460 -6.38 21.72 4.52
CA ALA A 460 -5.64 20.55 4.05
C ALA A 460 -4.11 20.71 4.05
N GLY A 461 -3.58 21.78 4.67
CA GLY A 461 -2.22 22.25 4.44
C GLY A 461 -1.11 21.20 4.65
N GLN A 462 -1.28 20.28 5.61
CA GLN A 462 -0.31 19.20 5.86
C GLN A 462 -0.24 18.19 4.72
N ALA A 463 -1.39 17.77 4.20
CA ALA A 463 -1.47 16.80 3.13
C ALA A 463 -1.06 17.40 1.77
N TYR A 464 -1.27 18.71 1.58
CA TYR A 464 -0.73 19.41 0.41
C TYR A 464 0.79 19.56 0.47
N ALA A 465 1.36 19.84 1.65
CA ALA A 465 2.82 19.88 1.83
C ALA A 465 3.46 18.51 1.51
N LEU A 466 2.82 17.41 1.94
CA LEU A 466 3.23 16.05 1.56
C LEU A 466 3.21 15.86 0.04
N LEU A 467 2.13 16.25 -0.65
CA LEU A 467 2.03 16.14 -2.11
C LEU A 467 3.12 16.93 -2.84
N GLN A 468 3.42 18.15 -2.40
CA GLN A 468 4.48 18.98 -2.97
C GLN A 468 5.88 18.36 -2.77
N SER A 469 6.12 17.79 -1.58
CA SER A 469 7.35 17.04 -1.30
C SER A 469 7.49 15.83 -2.23
N LEU A 470 6.43 15.03 -2.36
CA LEU A 470 6.39 13.86 -3.23
C LEU A 470 6.58 14.23 -4.70
N ALA A 471 5.96 15.32 -5.16
CA ALA A 471 6.14 15.81 -6.52
C ALA A 471 7.60 16.17 -6.80
N THR A 472 8.24 16.89 -5.87
CA THR A 472 9.66 17.25 -5.98
C THR A 472 10.53 16.00 -6.03
N GLN A 473 10.29 15.03 -5.14
CA GLN A 473 11.03 13.77 -5.13
C GLN A 473 10.83 12.95 -6.40
N LYS A 474 9.59 12.83 -6.91
CA LYS A 474 9.27 12.12 -8.14
C LYS A 474 10.03 12.70 -9.34
N THR A 475 10.09 14.03 -9.45
CA THR A 475 10.86 14.69 -10.53
C THR A 475 12.35 14.39 -10.42
N SER A 476 12.93 14.44 -9.20
CA SER A 476 14.34 14.12 -8.95
C SER A 476 14.65 12.65 -9.24
N VAL A 477 13.82 11.72 -8.75
CA VAL A 477 13.95 10.27 -8.95
C VAL A 477 13.89 9.95 -10.44
N PHE A 478 12.96 10.56 -11.17
CA PHE A 478 12.85 10.31 -12.60
C PHE A 478 14.06 10.83 -13.39
N ALA A 479 14.65 11.96 -13.01
CA ALA A 479 15.90 12.43 -13.61
C ALA A 479 17.02 11.38 -13.47
N THR A 480 17.19 10.79 -12.28
CA THR A 480 18.16 9.70 -12.06
C THR A 480 17.82 8.44 -12.86
N VAL A 481 16.52 8.11 -13.02
CA VAL A 481 16.10 7.00 -13.90
C VAL A 481 16.50 7.27 -15.35
N LEU A 482 16.37 8.51 -15.84
CA LEU A 482 16.81 8.88 -17.19
C LEU A 482 18.33 8.78 -17.35
N GLU A 483 19.10 9.17 -16.35
CA GLU A 483 20.57 9.02 -16.36
C GLU A 483 20.98 7.54 -16.51
N HIS A 484 20.38 6.66 -15.71
CA HIS A 484 20.62 5.22 -15.82
C HIS A 484 20.15 4.65 -17.16
N TRP A 485 19.01 5.09 -17.65
CA TRP A 485 18.49 4.68 -18.95
C TRP A 485 19.45 5.06 -20.07
N CYS A 486 19.86 6.33 -20.13
CA CYS A 486 20.83 6.85 -21.10
C CYS A 486 22.19 6.15 -20.99
N SER A 487 22.65 5.85 -19.77
CA SER A 487 23.90 5.10 -19.55
C SER A 487 23.85 3.70 -20.18
N LEU A 488 22.68 3.04 -20.19
CA LEU A 488 22.50 1.70 -20.78
C LEU A 488 22.24 1.74 -22.28
N THR A 489 21.58 2.79 -22.79
CA THR A 489 21.26 2.91 -24.22
C THR A 489 22.31 3.64 -25.04
N GLY A 490 23.16 4.45 -24.40
CA GLY A 490 24.08 5.37 -25.06
C GLY A 490 23.42 6.64 -25.59
N ASP A 491 22.15 6.89 -25.25
CA ASP A 491 21.44 8.12 -25.65
C ASP A 491 22.03 9.35 -24.92
N SER A 492 22.07 10.49 -25.60
CA SER A 492 22.44 11.77 -24.98
C SER A 492 21.27 12.32 -24.18
N LEU A 493 21.50 12.61 -22.89
CA LEU A 493 20.52 13.30 -22.05
C LEU A 493 20.56 14.81 -22.32
N VAL A 494 19.45 15.40 -22.75
CA VAL A 494 19.34 16.84 -23.00
C VAL A 494 19.20 17.59 -21.66
N PRO A 495 19.88 18.74 -21.45
CA PRO A 495 19.68 19.55 -20.26
C PRO A 495 18.22 19.96 -20.10
N GLY A 496 17.62 19.66 -18.94
CA GLY A 496 16.19 19.92 -18.68
C GLY A 496 15.25 18.79 -19.10
N ALA A 497 15.77 17.65 -19.59
CA ALA A 497 14.97 16.45 -19.78
C ALA A 497 14.48 15.89 -18.43
N GLY A 498 13.23 15.45 -18.37
CA GLY A 498 12.64 14.96 -17.12
C GLY A 498 11.11 15.04 -17.10
N LEU A 499 10.58 15.33 -15.91
CA LEU A 499 9.15 15.54 -15.66
C LEU A 499 8.93 16.94 -15.12
N ALA A 500 7.89 17.61 -15.64
CA ALA A 500 7.25 18.71 -14.92
C ALA A 500 5.97 18.18 -14.28
N LEU A 501 5.76 18.50 -13.00
CA LEU A 501 4.59 18.06 -12.25
C LEU A 501 3.96 19.27 -11.57
N THR A 502 2.66 19.47 -11.81
CA THR A 502 1.90 20.56 -11.18
C THR A 502 0.90 19.97 -10.19
N VAL A 503 1.17 20.11 -8.88
CA VAL A 503 0.22 19.69 -7.83
C VAL A 503 -0.86 20.74 -7.65
N THR A 504 -2.06 20.47 -8.17
CA THR A 504 -3.21 21.37 -8.04
C THR A 504 -4.17 20.81 -6.98
N PRO A 505 -4.57 21.57 -5.94
CA PRO A 505 -5.31 21.08 -4.78
C PRO A 505 -6.81 20.87 -5.05
N LEU A 506 -7.12 19.98 -6.01
CA LEU A 506 -8.41 19.82 -6.69
C LEU A 506 -8.60 20.93 -7.73
N THR A 507 -8.26 20.63 -8.98
CA THR A 507 -9.02 21.25 -10.05
C THR A 507 -10.48 20.84 -9.82
N PRO A 508 -11.45 21.75 -9.59
CA PRO A 508 -12.79 21.44 -10.07
C PRO A 508 -12.65 21.00 -11.53
N PRO A 509 -13.56 20.17 -12.09
CA PRO A 509 -13.57 19.97 -13.55
C PRO A 509 -13.37 21.34 -14.18
N LEU A 510 -12.46 21.47 -15.17
CA LEU A 510 -12.12 22.75 -15.83
C LEU A 510 -13.32 23.66 -15.66
N ARG A 511 -13.22 24.74 -14.85
CA ARG A 511 -14.33 25.70 -14.74
C ARG A 511 -14.88 25.79 -16.16
N PRO A 512 -16.17 25.48 -16.40
CA PRO A 512 -16.66 25.37 -17.77
C PRO A 512 -16.08 26.56 -18.48
N GLN A 513 -15.20 26.30 -19.47
CA GLN A 513 -14.52 27.40 -20.15
C GLN A 513 -15.62 28.41 -20.44
N PRO A 514 -15.43 29.69 -20.08
CA PRO A 514 -16.51 30.66 -20.19
C PRO A 514 -17.17 30.42 -21.53
N SER A 515 -18.49 30.26 -21.56
CA SER A 515 -19.14 29.98 -22.83
C SER A 515 -18.72 31.07 -23.83
N VAL A 516 -18.77 30.81 -25.13
CA VAL A 516 -18.40 31.84 -26.12
C VAL A 516 -19.13 33.17 -25.83
N GLY A 517 -20.37 33.12 -25.32
CA GLY A 517 -21.12 34.30 -24.86
C GLY A 517 -20.55 35.01 -23.63
N GLU A 518 -19.94 34.30 -22.68
CA GLU A 518 -19.27 34.89 -21.51
C GLU A 518 -17.94 35.53 -21.89
N TRP A 519 -17.17 34.90 -22.80
CA TRP A 519 -15.97 35.52 -23.36
C TRP A 519 -16.30 36.78 -24.18
N LEU A 520 -17.39 36.74 -24.97
CA LEU A 520 -17.86 37.91 -25.71
C LEU A 520 -18.32 39.02 -24.77
N THR A 521 -19.07 38.72 -23.71
CA THR A 521 -19.50 39.74 -22.74
C THR A 521 -18.33 40.35 -21.95
N LEU A 522 -17.28 39.56 -21.64
CA LEU A 522 -16.04 40.11 -21.06
C LEU A 522 -15.29 41.01 -22.03
N HIS A 523 -15.32 40.70 -23.33
CA HIS A 523 -14.74 41.55 -24.36
C HIS A 523 -15.55 42.83 -24.58
N GLU A 524 -16.88 42.74 -24.65
CA GLU A 524 -17.80 43.88 -24.76
C GLU A 524 -17.69 44.83 -23.57
N ARG A 525 -17.40 44.30 -22.38
CA ARG A 525 -17.12 45.09 -21.16
C ARG A 525 -15.69 45.64 -21.10
N GLY A 526 -14.85 45.36 -22.09
CA GLY A 526 -13.47 45.84 -22.18
C GLY A 526 -12.50 45.21 -21.18
N VAL A 527 -12.88 44.11 -20.53
CA VAL A 527 -12.04 43.41 -19.53
C VAL A 527 -10.91 42.63 -20.20
N ILE A 528 -11.13 42.15 -21.42
CA ILE A 528 -10.15 41.40 -22.22
C ILE A 528 -9.98 42.01 -23.61
N SER A 529 -8.77 41.91 -24.15
CA SER A 529 -8.44 42.39 -25.49
C SER A 529 -8.96 41.46 -26.59
N THR A 530 -9.13 41.99 -27.81
CA THR A 530 -9.53 41.18 -28.97
C THR A 530 -8.51 40.09 -29.33
N ALA A 531 -7.23 40.32 -29.02
CA ALA A 531 -6.17 39.33 -29.23
C ALA A 531 -6.29 38.18 -28.24
N GLU A 532 -6.54 38.49 -26.97
CA GLU A 532 -6.77 37.49 -25.90
C GLU A 532 -8.04 36.67 -26.19
N LEU A 533 -9.12 37.31 -26.61
CA LEU A 533 -10.35 36.63 -27.02
C LEU A 533 -10.12 35.62 -28.15
N ARG A 534 -9.34 35.98 -29.17
CA ARG A 534 -9.01 35.09 -30.30
C ARG A 534 -8.13 33.92 -29.89
N HIS A 535 -7.19 34.16 -28.98
CA HIS A 535 -6.32 33.13 -28.43
C HIS A 535 -7.12 32.12 -27.59
N GLN A 536 -7.99 32.60 -26.69
CA GLN A 536 -8.82 31.75 -25.84
C GLN A 536 -9.89 30.97 -26.62
N LEU A 537 -10.43 31.53 -27.71
CA LEU A 537 -11.34 30.81 -28.61
C LEU A 537 -10.62 29.88 -29.61
N SER A 538 -9.29 29.72 -29.51
CA SER A 538 -8.48 28.90 -30.42
C SER A 538 -8.70 29.23 -31.91
N LEU A 539 -9.05 30.48 -32.22
CA LEU A 539 -9.23 31.00 -33.58
C LEU A 539 -7.91 31.44 -34.22
N ALA A 540 -6.79 31.29 -33.50
CA ALA A 540 -5.45 31.53 -34.01
C ALA A 540 -4.93 30.30 -34.77
N ALA A 541 -5.20 30.27 -36.07
CA ALA A 541 -4.47 29.56 -37.13
C ALA A 541 -3.82 28.22 -36.75
N ALA A 542 -4.53 27.12 -37.00
CA ALA A 542 -3.88 25.84 -37.27
C ALA A 542 -2.98 25.99 -38.52
N PRO A 543 -1.70 25.53 -38.50
CA PRO A 543 -0.85 25.57 -39.67
C PRO A 543 -1.37 24.51 -40.65
N GLY A 544 -2.11 24.92 -41.68
CA GLY A 544 -2.50 24.00 -42.76
C GLY A 544 -3.81 24.30 -43.50
N VAL A 545 -4.58 25.33 -43.16
CA VAL A 545 -5.79 25.67 -43.93
C VAL A 545 -5.62 27.05 -44.57
N VAL A 546 -5.47 27.03 -45.89
CA VAL A 546 -5.46 28.22 -46.76
C VAL A 546 -6.77 28.97 -46.56
N ASN A 547 -6.70 30.24 -46.13
CA ASN A 547 -7.84 31.16 -46.16
C ASN A 547 -8.14 31.53 -47.62
N PRO A 548 -9.28 31.13 -48.20
CA PRO A 548 -9.75 31.76 -49.42
C PRO A 548 -10.59 32.95 -48.98
N ILE A 549 -10.04 34.17 -49.00
CA ILE A 549 -10.71 35.47 -49.16
C ILE A 549 -9.67 36.53 -48.79
N SER A 550 -8.80 36.85 -49.76
CA SER A 550 -8.26 38.19 -49.99
C SER A 550 -7.30 38.13 -51.19
N GLY A 551 -7.84 38.38 -52.38
CA GLY A 551 -7.08 38.54 -53.61
C GLY A 551 -7.98 39.13 -54.69
N SER A 552 -8.12 40.45 -54.68
CA SER A 552 -8.89 41.19 -55.68
C SER A 552 -8.17 41.17 -57.03
N ALA A 553 -8.79 40.61 -58.07
CA ALA A 553 -8.65 41.08 -59.44
C ALA A 553 -9.84 40.58 -60.26
N THR A 554 -10.41 41.50 -61.02
CA THR A 554 -11.48 41.37 -62.00
C THR A 554 -11.29 40.19 -62.95
N GLU A 555 -12.29 39.30 -63.05
CA GLU A 555 -12.61 38.60 -64.29
C GLU A 555 -14.08 38.14 -64.26
N SER A 556 -14.86 38.77 -65.13
CA SER A 556 -16.26 38.50 -65.41
C SER A 556 -16.41 37.20 -66.19
N PHE A 557 -17.17 36.22 -65.72
CA PHE A 557 -17.79 35.23 -66.61
C PHE A 557 -19.11 34.70 -66.04
N ALA A 558 -20.06 34.52 -66.96
CA ALA A 558 -21.49 34.42 -66.77
C ALA A 558 -21.99 33.05 -66.28
N VAL A 559 -23.16 33.06 -65.63
CA VAL A 559 -23.95 31.89 -65.24
C VAL A 559 -24.81 31.43 -66.43
N PRO A 560 -24.81 30.15 -66.84
CA PRO A 560 -25.88 29.60 -67.67
C PRO A 560 -27.04 29.12 -66.79
N ALA A 561 -28.25 29.50 -67.19
CA ALA A 561 -29.54 29.17 -66.55
C ALA A 561 -29.90 27.67 -66.68
N PRO A 562 -30.81 27.16 -65.83
CA PRO A 562 -31.21 25.75 -65.85
C PRO A 562 -32.21 25.47 -66.98
N GLU A 563 -31.98 24.40 -67.74
CA GLU A 563 -32.96 23.87 -68.69
C GLU A 563 -34.04 23.09 -67.94
N LEU A 564 -35.29 23.50 -68.17
CA LEU A 564 -36.50 22.74 -67.91
C LEU A 564 -36.77 21.81 -69.10
N SER A 565 -36.96 20.53 -68.79
CA SER A 565 -37.82 19.60 -69.55
C SER A 565 -38.38 18.55 -68.62
#